data_AF-A0A820LF86-F1
#
_entry.id   AF-A0A820LF86-F1
#
_cell.length_a   1.000
_cell.length_b   1.000
_cell.length_c   1.000
_cell.angle_alpha   90.00
_cell.angle_beta   90.00
_cell.angle_gamma   90.00
#
_symmetry.space_group_name_H-M   'P 1'
#
loop_
_entity.id
_entity.type
_entity.pdbx_description
1 polymer ?
#
loop_
_entity_poly.entity_id
_entity_poly.type
_entity_poly.pdbx_seq_one_letter_code
_entity_poly.pdbx_strand_id
1 'polypeptide(L)'
;ETTGSNRLLILDARSYAAAIANRAKGGGFEYPPYYTDCDVQFMNLPNIHAIRKSAQMLRCAIANAAQGENWLSQLESTRWLHNLSALIGAASFVVANVDKHSRPVLVHCSDGWDRTPQITTLSEIMLDSYYRTIEGFQI
;
A
#
# COMPACT_ATOMS: atom_id res chain seq x y z
N GLU A 1 -31.13 17.45 -6.99
CA GLU A 1 -29.74 17.01 -6.75
C GLU A 1 -29.77 15.51 -6.47
N THR A 2 -29.32 14.69 -7.42
CA THR A 2 -29.25 13.24 -7.25
C THR A 2 -28.00 12.89 -6.47
N THR A 3 -28.19 12.57 -5.19
CA THR A 3 -27.20 11.94 -4.31
C THR A 3 -26.78 10.59 -4.90
N GLY A 4 -25.76 10.59 -5.77
CA GLY A 4 -25.10 9.36 -6.19
C GLY A 4 -24.43 8.75 -4.98
N SER A 5 -24.89 7.58 -4.54
CA SER A 5 -24.20 6.78 -3.53
C SER A 5 -22.73 6.64 -3.93
N ASN A 6 -21.81 7.25 -3.18
CA ASN A 6 -20.39 7.05 -3.38
C ASN A 6 -20.07 5.59 -3.03
N ARG A 7 -20.04 4.73 -4.05
CA ARG A 7 -19.75 3.30 -3.94
C ARG A 7 -18.53 3.07 -3.06
N LEU A 8 -18.55 2.02 -2.23
CA LEU A 8 -17.38 1.66 -1.43
C LEU A 8 -16.19 1.38 -2.36
N LEU A 9 -15.02 1.94 -2.04
CA LEU A 9 -13.76 1.52 -2.67
C LEU A 9 -13.13 0.44 -1.80
N ILE A 10 -12.90 -0.72 -2.36
CA ILE A 10 -12.13 -1.80 -1.74
C ILE A 10 -10.72 -1.75 -2.31
N LEU A 11 -9.75 -1.39 -1.48
CA LEU A 11 -8.35 -1.34 -1.83
C LEU A 11 -7.65 -2.60 -1.32
N ASP A 12 -7.34 -3.49 -2.25
CA ASP A 12 -6.49 -4.65 -1.99
C ASP A 12 -5.03 -4.24 -2.20
N ALA A 13 -4.25 -4.26 -1.12
CA ALA A 13 -2.84 -3.88 -1.18
C ALA A 13 -2.00 -4.80 -2.09
N ARG A 14 -2.49 -6.02 -2.40
CA ARG A 14 -1.75 -7.02 -3.17
C ARG A 14 -1.82 -6.73 -4.67
N SER A 15 -1.05 -7.51 -5.44
CA SER A 15 -1.28 -7.63 -6.87
C SER A 15 -2.50 -8.51 -7.14
N TYR A 16 -3.19 -8.29 -8.26
CA TYR A 16 -4.29 -9.16 -8.70
C TYR A 16 -3.86 -10.64 -8.77
N ALA A 17 -2.67 -10.91 -9.32
CA ALA A 17 -2.12 -12.27 -9.38
C ALA A 17 -1.93 -12.90 -8.00
N ALA A 18 -1.44 -12.13 -7.02
CA ALA A 18 -1.30 -12.61 -5.65
C ALA A 18 -2.67 -12.83 -4.99
N ALA A 19 -3.66 -11.98 -5.24
CA ALA A 19 -5.03 -12.16 -4.75
C ALA A 19 -5.69 -13.42 -5.30
N ILE A 20 -5.51 -13.70 -6.61
CA ILE A 20 -5.93 -14.95 -7.25
C ILE A 20 -5.23 -16.16 -6.64
N ALA A 21 -3.92 -16.09 -6.41
CA ALA A 21 -3.17 -17.18 -5.76
C ALA A 21 -3.67 -17.46 -4.33
N ASN A 22 -4.07 -16.41 -3.58
CA ASN A 22 -4.69 -16.59 -2.27
C ASN A 22 -6.11 -17.19 -2.38
N ARG A 23 -6.88 -16.83 -3.42
CA ARG A 23 -8.19 -17.45 -3.70
C ARG A 23 -8.09 -18.97 -3.89
N ALA A 24 -7.07 -19.43 -4.61
CA ALA A 24 -6.81 -20.86 -4.79
C ALA A 24 -6.46 -21.60 -3.48
N LYS A 25 -6.08 -20.88 -2.43
CA LYS A 25 -5.73 -21.42 -1.09
C LYS A 25 -6.85 -21.23 -0.05
N GLY A 26 -8.04 -20.81 -0.47
CA GLY A 26 -9.19 -20.59 0.42
C GLY A 26 -9.32 -19.17 1.00
N GLY A 27 -8.41 -18.26 0.66
CA GLY A 27 -8.60 -16.82 0.86
C GLY A 27 -9.33 -16.20 -0.34
N GLY A 28 -8.98 -14.96 -0.70
CA GLY A 28 -9.44 -14.34 -1.94
C GLY A 28 -9.51 -12.84 -1.87
N PHE A 29 -10.40 -12.27 -2.67
CA PHE A 29 -10.79 -10.87 -2.74
C PHE A 29 -12.26 -10.79 -3.14
N GLU A 30 -12.85 -9.61 -2.96
CA GLU A 30 -14.25 -9.31 -3.23
C GLU A 30 -14.51 -9.32 -4.74
N TYR A 31 -15.03 -10.43 -5.25
CA TYR A 31 -15.25 -10.61 -6.68
C TYR A 31 -16.38 -9.69 -7.17
N PRO A 32 -16.17 -8.79 -8.15
CA PRO A 32 -17.14 -7.73 -8.48
C PRO A 32 -18.59 -8.21 -8.76
N PRO A 33 -18.82 -9.37 -9.42
CA PRO A 33 -20.18 -9.90 -9.59
C PRO A 33 -20.93 -10.21 -8.29
N TYR A 34 -20.24 -10.39 -7.15
CA TYR A 34 -20.85 -10.64 -5.84
C TYR A 34 -20.95 -9.36 -4.99
N TYR A 35 -20.23 -8.30 -5.36
CA TYR A 35 -20.12 -7.04 -4.62
C TYR A 35 -20.43 -5.87 -5.58
N THR A 36 -21.69 -5.77 -6.02
CA THR A 36 -22.11 -4.91 -7.14
C THR A 36 -22.04 -3.41 -6.86
N ASP A 37 -22.05 -3.02 -5.58
CA ASP A 37 -21.99 -1.61 -5.13
C ASP A 37 -20.60 -1.21 -4.60
N CYS A 38 -19.57 -1.96 -4.99
CA CYS A 38 -18.17 -1.71 -4.64
C CYS A 38 -17.30 -1.66 -5.90
N ASP A 39 -16.24 -0.85 -5.88
CA ASP A 39 -15.14 -0.98 -6.83
C ASP A 39 -13.93 -1.59 -6.12
N VAL A 40 -13.16 -2.44 -6.81
CA VAL A 40 -11.95 -3.07 -6.25
C VAL A 40 -10.72 -2.54 -6.99
N GLN A 41 -9.75 -2.01 -6.23
CA GLN A 41 -8.48 -1.51 -6.73
C GLN A 41 -7.31 -2.30 -6.12
N PHE A 42 -6.43 -2.82 -6.97
CA PHE A 42 -5.21 -3.50 -6.56
C PHE A 42 -4.02 -2.54 -6.57
N MET A 43 -3.25 -2.50 -5.49
CA MET A 43 -2.09 -1.59 -5.36
C MET A 43 -0.75 -2.23 -5.73
N ASN A 44 -0.71 -3.54 -5.97
CA ASN A 44 0.50 -4.25 -6.39
C ASN A 44 1.69 -4.09 -5.40
N LEU A 45 1.42 -3.97 -4.11
CA LEU A 45 2.47 -3.88 -3.10
C LEU A 45 3.13 -5.25 -2.87
N PRO A 46 4.47 -5.29 -2.77
CA PRO A 46 5.22 -6.52 -2.50
C PRO A 46 4.84 -7.13 -1.14
N ASN A 47 4.95 -8.45 -1.04
CA ASN A 47 4.82 -9.14 0.24
C ASN A 47 6.07 -8.97 1.13
N ILE A 48 5.98 -9.44 2.37
CA ILE A 48 7.06 -9.35 3.36
C ILE A 48 8.39 -9.98 2.89
N HIS A 49 8.35 -11.00 2.04
CA HIS A 49 9.56 -11.66 1.53
C HIS A 49 10.30 -10.75 0.53
N ALA A 50 9.57 -10.10 -0.36
CA ALA A 50 10.13 -9.15 -1.30
C ALA A 50 10.67 -7.90 -0.59
N ILE A 51 9.97 -7.37 0.42
CA ILE A 51 10.46 -6.25 1.25
C ILE A 51 11.74 -6.64 2.00
N ARG A 52 11.79 -7.83 2.61
CA ARG A 52 12.99 -8.32 3.32
C ARG A 52 14.19 -8.42 2.38
N LYS A 53 14.01 -8.98 1.18
CA LYS A 53 15.06 -9.08 0.16
C LYS A 53 15.52 -7.69 -0.29
N SER A 54 14.59 -6.77 -0.55
CA SER A 54 14.88 -5.38 -0.92
C SER A 54 15.73 -4.67 0.15
N ALA A 55 15.37 -4.81 1.43
CA ALA A 55 16.13 -4.25 2.54
C ALA A 55 17.54 -4.84 2.67
N GLN A 56 17.69 -6.16 2.47
CA GLN A 56 19.00 -6.82 2.46
C GLN A 56 19.89 -6.28 1.33
N MET A 57 19.34 -6.16 0.12
CA MET A 57 20.05 -5.59 -1.04
C MET A 57 20.46 -4.13 -0.79
N LEU A 58 19.58 -3.32 -0.18
CA LEU A 58 19.91 -1.95 0.21
C LEU A 58 21.08 -1.87 1.18
N ARG A 59 21.09 -2.72 2.22
CA ARG A 59 22.20 -2.76 3.19
C ARG A 59 23.52 -3.11 2.52
N CYS A 60 23.52 -4.09 1.61
CA CYS A 60 24.71 -4.43 0.83
C CYS A 60 25.16 -3.28 -0.08
N ALA A 61 24.22 -2.62 -0.77
CA ALA A 61 24.54 -1.48 -1.63
C ALA A 61 25.16 -0.32 -0.82
N ILE A 62 24.60 0.00 0.35
CA ILE A 62 25.13 1.03 1.24
C ILE A 62 26.54 0.66 1.74
N ALA A 63 26.75 -0.59 2.16
CA ALA A 63 28.06 -1.04 2.65
C ALA A 63 29.16 -0.93 1.57
N ASN A 64 28.79 -1.12 0.30
CA ASN A 64 29.70 -1.02 -0.84
C ASN A 64 29.76 0.39 -1.46
N ALA A 65 29.01 1.36 -0.93
CA ALA A 65 28.85 2.68 -1.54
C ALA A 65 30.17 3.47 -1.63
N ALA A 66 31.09 3.27 -0.69
CA ALA A 66 32.39 3.92 -0.68
C ALA A 66 33.36 3.39 -1.75
N GLN A 67 33.04 2.26 -2.39
CA GLN A 67 33.96 1.49 -3.24
C GLN A 67 33.65 1.62 -4.74
N GLY A 68 32.51 2.17 -5.15
CA GLY A 68 32.00 1.95 -6.50
C GLY A 68 31.41 3.17 -7.21
N GLU A 69 31.89 3.39 -8.43
CA GLU A 69 31.08 3.93 -9.53
C GLU A 69 29.79 3.09 -9.68
N ASN A 70 28.68 3.70 -10.16
CA ASN A 70 27.35 3.09 -10.33
C ASN A 70 26.45 2.95 -9.08
N TRP A 71 26.64 3.78 -8.05
CA TRP A 71 25.76 3.85 -6.86
C TRP A 71 24.25 3.87 -7.21
N LEU A 72 23.84 4.73 -8.17
CA LEU A 72 22.43 4.89 -8.53
C LEU A 72 21.84 3.60 -9.11
N SER A 73 22.58 2.88 -9.96
CA SER A 73 22.14 1.60 -10.53
C SER A 73 22.06 0.52 -9.45
N GLN A 74 23.00 0.47 -8.52
CA GLN A 74 22.94 -0.45 -7.38
C GLN A 74 21.71 -0.15 -6.52
N LEU A 75 21.47 1.10 -6.18
CA LEU A 75 20.30 1.55 -5.41
C LEU A 75 18.99 1.19 -6.13
N GLU A 76 18.88 1.43 -7.44
CA GLU A 76 17.71 1.09 -8.23
C GLU A 76 17.43 -0.42 -8.21
N SER A 77 18.48 -1.25 -8.33
CA SER A 77 18.36 -2.71 -8.33
C SER A 77 17.75 -3.26 -7.04
N THR A 78 17.87 -2.54 -5.93
CA THR A 78 17.27 -2.93 -4.64
C THR A 78 15.76 -2.82 -4.63
N ARG A 79 15.17 -2.01 -5.53
CA ARG A 79 13.76 -1.60 -5.56
C ARG A 79 13.27 -0.92 -4.28
N TRP A 80 14.15 -0.55 -3.34
CA TRP A 80 13.73 -0.01 -2.06
C TRP A 80 12.92 1.28 -2.21
N LEU A 81 13.45 2.25 -2.96
CA LEU A 81 12.75 3.51 -3.23
C LEU A 81 11.48 3.32 -4.06
N HIS A 82 11.47 2.34 -4.96
CA HIS A 82 10.25 1.98 -5.70
C HIS A 82 9.16 1.46 -4.75
N ASN A 83 9.50 0.58 -3.81
CA ASN A 83 8.56 0.04 -2.83
C ASN A 83 8.01 1.13 -1.90
N LEU A 84 8.88 2.06 -1.45
CA LEU A 84 8.45 3.22 -0.65
C LEU A 84 7.51 4.14 -1.44
N SER A 85 7.86 4.45 -2.68
CA SER A 85 7.02 5.27 -3.57
C SER A 85 5.65 4.63 -3.81
N ALA A 86 5.61 3.31 -4.05
CA ALA A 86 4.36 2.58 -4.23
C ALA A 86 3.49 2.59 -2.95
N LEU A 87 4.09 2.43 -1.77
CA LEU A 87 3.38 2.49 -0.49
C LEU A 87 2.78 3.87 -0.24
N ILE A 88 3.57 4.94 -0.42
CA ILE A 88 3.11 6.33 -0.26
C ILE A 88 2.04 6.65 -1.31
N GLY A 89 2.19 6.16 -2.54
CA GLY A 89 1.21 6.28 -3.60
C GLY A 89 -0.13 5.62 -3.23
N ALA A 90 -0.10 4.44 -2.61
CA ALA A 90 -1.30 3.78 -2.10
C ALA A 90 -2.00 4.59 -1.01
N ALA A 91 -1.24 5.10 -0.03
CA ALA A 91 -1.79 5.96 1.03
C ALA A 91 -2.39 7.25 0.45
N SER A 92 -1.70 7.92 -0.46
CA SER A 92 -2.17 9.13 -1.15
C SER A 92 -3.44 8.86 -1.97
N PHE A 93 -3.57 7.68 -2.58
CA PHE A 93 -4.78 7.28 -3.28
C PHE A 93 -5.97 7.11 -2.33
N VAL A 94 -5.77 6.54 -1.14
CA VAL A 94 -6.80 6.49 -0.09
C VAL A 94 -7.21 7.91 0.31
N VAL A 95 -6.24 8.77 0.61
CA VAL A 95 -6.47 10.17 1.02
C VAL A 95 -7.30 10.92 -0.03
N ALA A 96 -6.94 10.81 -1.31
CA ALA A 96 -7.69 11.46 -2.39
C ALA A 96 -9.15 10.98 -2.47
N ASN A 97 -9.40 9.68 -2.27
CA ASN A 97 -10.76 9.15 -2.26
C ASN A 97 -11.58 9.61 -1.04
N VAL A 98 -10.95 9.65 0.14
CA VAL A 98 -11.62 10.12 1.37
C VAL A 98 -11.88 11.62 1.31
N ASP A 99 -10.84 12.43 1.14
CA ASP A 99 -10.89 13.90 1.27
C ASP A 99 -11.58 14.57 0.07
N LYS A 100 -11.16 14.24 -1.16
CA LYS A 100 -11.63 14.95 -2.36
C LYS A 100 -12.88 14.35 -2.97
N HIS A 101 -13.02 13.02 -2.88
CA HIS A 101 -14.16 12.32 -3.47
C HIS A 101 -15.25 12.00 -2.47
N SER A 102 -15.04 12.23 -1.16
CA SER A 102 -16.00 11.87 -0.10
C SER A 102 -16.43 10.40 -0.20
N ARG A 103 -15.49 9.54 -0.59
CA ARG A 103 -15.73 8.12 -0.90
C ARG A 103 -15.18 7.25 0.22
N PRO A 104 -15.99 6.37 0.83
CA PRO A 104 -15.49 5.45 1.85
C PRO A 104 -14.53 4.44 1.23
N VAL A 105 -13.48 4.09 1.97
CA VAL A 105 -12.44 3.16 1.52
C VAL A 105 -12.24 2.05 2.55
N LEU A 106 -12.34 0.80 2.13
CA LEU A 106 -11.94 -0.39 2.88
C LEU A 106 -10.55 -0.82 2.39
N VAL A 107 -9.58 -0.89 3.29
CA VAL A 107 -8.20 -1.29 2.97
C VAL A 107 -7.94 -2.68 3.53
N HIS A 108 -7.49 -3.62 2.70
CA HIS A 108 -7.07 -4.95 3.17
C HIS A 108 -5.82 -5.45 2.42
N CYS A 109 -5.24 -6.56 2.89
CA CYS A 109 -4.19 -7.26 2.18
C CYS A 109 -4.44 -8.79 2.22
N SER A 110 -3.44 -9.60 2.56
CA SER A 110 -3.66 -11.03 2.83
C SER A 110 -4.27 -11.24 4.21
N ASP A 111 -3.50 -10.92 5.25
CA ASP A 111 -3.87 -11.14 6.65
C ASP A 111 -4.30 -9.85 7.37
N GLY A 112 -4.17 -8.70 6.70
CA GLY A 112 -4.60 -7.39 7.22
C GLY A 112 -3.64 -6.72 8.22
N TRP A 113 -2.49 -7.32 8.54
CA TRP A 113 -1.58 -6.80 9.58
C TRP A 113 -0.23 -6.25 9.11
N ASP A 114 0.08 -6.29 7.81
CA ASP A 114 1.36 -5.80 7.26
C ASP A 114 1.19 -4.53 6.43
N ARG A 115 0.64 -4.68 5.21
CA ARG A 115 0.48 -3.57 4.25
C ARG A 115 -0.71 -2.69 4.61
N THR A 116 -1.76 -3.29 5.17
CA THR A 116 -2.95 -2.56 5.62
C THR A 116 -2.60 -1.49 6.63
N PRO A 117 -1.96 -1.78 7.78
CA PRO A 117 -1.59 -0.73 8.73
C PRO A 117 -0.61 0.28 8.13
N GLN A 118 0.31 -0.12 7.26
CA GLN A 118 1.19 0.85 6.58
C GLN A 118 0.40 1.85 5.73
N ILE A 119 -0.62 1.40 4.98
CA ILE A 119 -1.45 2.28 4.16
C ILE A 119 -2.33 3.16 5.07
N THR A 120 -3.07 2.56 6.02
CA THR A 120 -4.04 3.30 6.84
C THR A 120 -3.36 4.34 7.72
N THR A 121 -2.26 4.01 8.40
CA THR A 121 -1.53 4.96 9.24
C THR A 121 -0.93 6.12 8.43
N LEU A 122 -0.36 5.85 7.25
CA LEU A 122 0.10 6.91 6.37
C LEU A 122 -1.05 7.81 5.90
N SER A 123 -2.22 7.23 5.57
CA SER A 123 -3.40 8.00 5.21
C SER A 123 -3.92 8.86 6.37
N GLU A 124 -3.93 8.33 7.59
CA GLU A 124 -4.31 9.05 8.81
C GLU A 124 -3.37 10.23 9.09
N ILE A 125 -2.05 10.03 9.00
CA ILE A 125 -1.05 11.10 9.13
C ILE A 125 -1.25 12.21 8.07
N MET A 126 -1.66 11.84 6.85
CA MET A 126 -1.92 12.78 5.77
C MET A 126 -3.24 13.55 5.96
N LEU A 127 -4.28 12.90 6.48
CA LEU A 127 -5.63 13.45 6.63
C LEU A 127 -5.77 14.30 7.91
N ASP A 128 -5.27 13.81 9.03
CA ASP A 128 -5.51 14.42 10.34
C ASP A 128 -4.21 15.02 10.91
N SER A 129 -4.28 16.30 11.31
CA SER A 129 -3.17 16.97 11.98
C SER A 129 -2.84 16.40 13.36
N TYR A 130 -3.79 15.74 14.03
CA TYR A 130 -3.58 15.13 15.33
C TYR A 130 -2.46 14.09 15.28
N TYR A 131 -2.48 13.18 14.30
CA TYR A 131 -1.45 12.14 14.10
C TYR A 131 -0.07 12.68 13.67
N ARG A 132 0.05 14.01 13.46
CA ARG A 132 1.33 14.70 13.24
C ARG A 132 1.89 15.37 14.49
N THR A 133 1.22 15.23 15.63
CA THR A 133 1.75 15.60 16.95
C THR A 133 2.52 14.43 17.57
N ILE A 134 3.37 14.69 18.56
CA ILE A 134 4.09 13.62 19.28
C ILE A 134 3.11 12.67 19.96
N GLU A 135 2.09 13.22 20.62
CA GLU A 135 1.05 12.45 21.30
C GLU A 135 0.23 11.63 20.31
N GLY A 136 -0.27 12.26 19.24
CA GLY A 136 -1.08 11.56 18.25
C GLY A 136 -0.30 10.48 17.48
N PHE A 137 0.99 10.67 17.23
CA PHE A 137 1.82 9.65 16.58
C PHE A 137 2.12 8.42 17.48
N GLN A 138 1.92 8.54 18.80
CA GLN A 138 2.10 7.43 19.75
C GLN A 138 0.85 6.54 19.89
N ILE A 139 -0.32 7.07 19.57
CA ILE A 139 -1.62 6.36 19.60
C ILE A 139 -1.72 5.43 18.39
#